data_AF-A0A3C0NCG8-F1
#
_entry.id   AF-A0A3C0NCG8-F1
#
_cell.length_a   1.000
_cell.length_b   1.000
_cell.length_c   1.000
_cell.angle_alpha   90.00
_cell.angle_beta   90.00
_cell.angle_gamma   90.00
#
_symmetry.space_group_name_H-M   'P 1'
#
loop_
_entity.id
_entity.type
_entity.pdbx_description
1 polymer ?
#
loop_
_entity_poly.entity_id
_entity_poly.type
_entity_poly.pdbx_seq_one_letter_code
_entity_poly.pdbx_strand_id
1 'polypeptide(L)'
;MAEIVLKKTEEYKSLSVIKKAIDTEIARLDHAREVVLNNLTFFEKQYQISSKQFMEELTVEKSEGKYAEEVEWAGQYQAFLEIDDDLDILKNIQYVIYE
;
A
#
# COMPACT_ATOMS: atom_id res chain seq x y z
N MET A 1 -6.16 20.20 8.10
CA MET A 1 -4.94 19.77 7.39
C MET A 1 -3.84 19.64 8.41
N ALA A 2 -3.17 18.49 8.45
CA ALA A 2 -1.95 18.33 9.23
C ALA A 2 -0.76 18.81 8.39
N GLU A 3 0.14 19.58 8.98
CA GLU A 3 1.35 20.06 8.33
C GLU A 3 2.57 19.41 8.99
N ILE A 4 3.47 18.86 8.18
CA ILE A 4 4.75 18.33 8.65
C ILE A 4 5.81 19.39 8.37
N VAL A 5 6.29 20.05 9.43
CA VAL A 5 7.34 21.06 9.32
C VAL A 5 8.70 20.44 9.63
N LEU A 6 9.57 20.41 8.63
CA LEU A 6 10.94 19.94 8.75
C LEU A 6 11.86 21.12 9.12
N LYS A 7 12.35 21.17 10.36
CA LYS A 7 13.30 22.21 10.82
C LYS A 7 14.72 21.65 10.90
N LYS A 8 15.70 22.28 10.23
CA LYS A 8 17.11 21.90 10.31
C LYS A 8 18.07 23.07 10.07
N THR A 9 19.32 22.92 10.54
CA THR A 9 20.42 23.90 10.47
C THR A 9 21.15 23.99 9.12
N GLU A 10 20.93 23.04 8.19
CA GLU A 10 21.41 23.10 6.79
C GLU A 10 20.25 22.78 5.84
N GLU A 11 19.67 23.83 5.25
CA GLU A 11 18.35 23.80 4.58
C GLU A 11 18.30 22.93 3.32
N TYR A 12 19.30 22.99 2.45
CA TYR A 12 19.20 22.38 1.11
C TYR A 12 19.57 20.89 1.07
N LYS A 13 20.54 20.46 1.88
CA LYS A 13 20.99 19.06 1.91
C LYS A 13 20.01 18.16 2.64
N SER A 14 19.23 18.70 3.57
CA SER A 14 18.23 17.93 4.32
C SER A 14 16.99 17.63 3.47
N LEU A 15 16.51 18.59 2.69
CA LEU A 15 15.36 18.40 1.81
C LEU A 15 15.63 17.35 0.71
N SER A 16 16.81 17.36 0.10
CA SER A 16 17.16 16.39 -0.96
C SER A 16 17.25 14.97 -0.43
N VAL A 17 17.75 14.77 0.79
CA VAL A 17 17.79 13.45 1.45
C VAL A 17 16.39 12.93 1.73
N ILE A 18 15.47 13.79 2.20
CA ILE A 18 14.09 13.40 2.49
C ILE A 18 13.32 13.08 1.22
N LYS A 19 13.46 13.91 0.17
CA LYS A 19 12.89 13.63 -1.15
C LYS A 19 13.34 12.27 -1.67
N LYS A 20 14.65 12.01 -1.63
CA LYS A 20 15.21 10.73 -2.05
C LYS A 20 14.66 9.55 -1.24
N ALA A 21 14.47 9.71 0.07
CA ALA A 21 13.90 8.66 0.92
C ALA A 21 12.44 8.36 0.53
N ILE A 22 11.63 9.39 0.29
CA ILE A 22 10.25 9.24 -0.17
C ILE A 22 10.20 8.58 -1.56
N ASP A 23 11.03 9.03 -2.51
CA ASP A 23 11.09 8.44 -3.85
C ASP A 23 11.50 6.96 -3.81
N THR A 24 12.46 6.62 -2.94
CA THR A 24 12.90 5.23 -2.72
C THR A 24 11.77 4.37 -2.16
N GLU A 25 11.00 4.92 -1.22
CA GLU A 25 9.88 4.22 -0.60
C GLU A 25 8.72 4.01 -1.57
N ILE A 26 8.40 5.02 -2.38
CA ILE A 26 7.42 4.90 -3.47
C ILE A 26 7.83 3.76 -4.41
N ALA A 27 9.10 3.72 -4.85
CA ALA A 27 9.58 2.65 -5.73
C ALA A 27 9.50 1.25 -5.06
N ARG A 28 9.79 1.17 -3.76
CA ARG A 28 9.68 -0.08 -3.00
C ARG A 28 8.22 -0.56 -2.92
N LEU A 29 7.30 0.35 -2.61
CA LEU A 29 5.88 0.05 -2.48
C LEU A 29 5.24 -0.27 -3.83
N ASP A 30 5.60 0.43 -4.91
CA ASP A 30 5.14 0.11 -6.27
C ASP A 30 5.55 -1.33 -6.65
N HIS A 31 6.79 -1.73 -6.35
CA HIS A 31 7.22 -3.11 -6.58
C HIS A 31 6.44 -4.13 -5.71
N ALA A 32 6.25 -3.84 -4.43
CA ALA A 32 5.46 -4.69 -3.54
C ALA A 32 4.01 -4.84 -4.02
N ARG A 33 3.41 -3.74 -4.50
CA ARG A 33 2.07 -3.71 -5.08
C ARG A 33 1.95 -4.63 -6.28
N GLU A 34 2.92 -4.60 -7.19
CA GLU A 34 2.96 -5.51 -8.36
C GLU A 34 3.01 -6.99 -7.93
N VAL A 35 3.84 -7.33 -6.94
CA VAL A 35 3.93 -8.69 -6.40
C VAL A 35 2.60 -9.15 -5.84
N VAL A 36 1.97 -8.34 -5.00
CA VAL A 36 0.68 -8.68 -4.37
C VAL A 36 -0.43 -8.78 -5.43
N LEU A 37 -0.49 -7.86 -6.41
CA LEU A 37 -1.45 -7.93 -7.51
C LEU A 37 -1.32 -9.22 -8.34
N ASN A 38 -0.10 -9.68 -8.59
CA ASN A 38 0.12 -10.95 -9.29
C ASN A 38 -0.41 -12.14 -8.47
N ASN A 39 -0.23 -12.12 -7.15
CA ASN A 39 -0.78 -13.15 -6.26
C ASN A 39 -2.31 -13.11 -6.23
N LEU A 40 -2.92 -11.92 -6.12
CA LEU A 40 -4.38 -11.77 -6.17
C LEU A 40 -4.95 -12.28 -7.50
N THR A 41 -4.28 -11.96 -8.61
CA THR A 41 -4.70 -12.42 -9.95
C THR A 41 -4.72 -13.95 -10.05
N PHE A 42 -3.86 -14.66 -9.32
CA PHE A 42 -3.89 -16.12 -9.27
C PHE A 42 -5.21 -16.61 -8.65
N PHE A 43 -5.58 -16.11 -7.47
CA PHE A 43 -6.81 -16.49 -6.79
C PHE A 43 -8.06 -16.07 -7.58
N GLU A 44 -8.09 -14.84 -8.09
CA GLU A 44 -9.23 -14.34 -8.87
C GLU A 44 -9.49 -15.18 -10.12
N LYS A 45 -8.43 -15.69 -10.77
CA LYS A 45 -8.55 -16.63 -11.89
C LYS A 45 -8.96 -18.03 -11.45
N GLN A 46 -8.50 -18.51 -10.30
CA GLN A 46 -8.87 -19.82 -9.78
C GLN A 46 -10.36 -19.89 -9.42
N TYR A 47 -10.85 -18.87 -8.69
CA TYR A 47 -12.19 -18.84 -8.12
C TYR A 47 -13.21 -18.05 -8.96
N GLN A 48 -12.76 -17.34 -10.00
CA GLN A 48 -13.61 -16.55 -10.92
C GLN A 48 -14.44 -15.46 -10.22
N ILE A 49 -13.96 -14.98 -9.08
CA ILE A 49 -14.51 -13.83 -8.33
C ILE A 49 -13.37 -12.85 -8.04
N SER A 50 -13.69 -11.56 -7.90
CA SER A 50 -12.69 -10.57 -7.51
C SER A 50 -12.30 -10.72 -6.03
N SER A 51 -11.08 -10.30 -5.68
CA SER A 51 -10.62 -10.29 -4.28
C SER A 51 -11.50 -9.42 -3.39
N LYS A 52 -12.07 -8.34 -3.95
CA LYS A 52 -13.05 -7.50 -3.26
C LYS A 52 -14.33 -8.28 -2.91
N GLN A 53 -14.92 -8.97 -3.90
CA GLN A 53 -16.12 -9.78 -3.68
C GLN A 53 -15.84 -10.90 -2.67
N PHE A 54 -14.70 -11.59 -2.82
CA PHE A 54 -14.25 -12.61 -1.88
C PHE A 54 -14.23 -12.07 -0.44
N MET A 55 -13.65 -10.88 -0.21
CA MET A 55 -13.61 -10.30 1.15
C MET A 55 -14.98 -9.89 1.69
N GLU A 56 -15.87 -9.39 0.83
CA GLU A 56 -17.25 -9.08 1.20
C GLU A 56 -18.01 -10.35 1.62
N GLU A 57 -17.83 -11.45 0.89
CA GLU A 57 -18.44 -12.76 1.15
C GLU A 57 -17.84 -13.44 2.40
N LEU A 58 -16.51 -13.42 2.55
CA LEU A 58 -15.78 -13.93 3.72
C LEU A 58 -16.16 -13.20 5.03
N THR A 59 -16.59 -11.95 4.94
CA THR A 59 -17.05 -11.19 6.12
C THR A 59 -18.48 -11.55 6.52
N VAL A 60 -19.30 -12.01 5.56
CA VAL A 60 -20.71 -12.38 5.76
C VAL A 60 -20.84 -13.81 6.28
N GLU A 61 -20.08 -14.74 5.74
CA GLU A 61 -19.89 -16.04 6.37
C GLU A 61 -18.97 -15.84 7.57
N LYS A 62 -19.39 -16.16 8.80
CA LYS A 62 -18.44 -16.37 9.91
C LYS A 62 -17.60 -17.62 9.58
N SER A 63 -16.75 -17.53 8.56
CA SER A 63 -15.85 -18.61 8.22
C SER A 63 -14.77 -18.56 9.30
N GLU A 64 -14.66 -19.64 10.07
CA GLU A 64 -13.56 -19.82 11.01
C GLU A 64 -12.27 -20.10 10.21
N GLY A 65 -11.88 -19.26 9.25
CA GLY A 65 -10.66 -19.38 8.43
C GLY A 65 -10.25 -20.84 8.18
N LYS A 66 -11.14 -21.63 7.59
CA LYS A 66 -11.00 -23.11 7.65
C LYS A 66 -9.96 -23.63 6.66
N TYR A 67 -9.55 -22.82 5.68
CA TYR A 67 -8.59 -23.22 4.66
C TYR A 67 -7.45 -22.21 4.56
N ALA A 68 -6.22 -22.71 4.56
CA ALA A 68 -5.00 -21.89 4.51
C ALA A 68 -4.97 -20.92 3.32
N GLU A 69 -5.61 -21.31 2.22
CA GLU A 69 -5.69 -20.54 0.98
C GLU A 69 -6.58 -19.30 1.10
N GLU A 70 -7.72 -19.41 1.80
CA GLU A 70 -8.61 -18.27 2.05
C GLU A 70 -7.94 -17.23 2.95
N VAL A 71 -7.18 -17.70 3.95
CA VAL A 71 -6.38 -16.84 4.83
C VAL A 71 -5.26 -16.15 4.06
N GLU A 72 -4.58 -16.88 3.18
CA GLU A 72 -3.54 -16.30 2.31
C GLU A 72 -4.14 -15.23 1.39
N TRP A 73 -5.24 -15.54 0.70
CA TRP A 73 -5.90 -14.59 -0.21
C TRP A 73 -6.36 -13.34 0.52
N ALA A 74 -7.02 -13.48 1.68
CA ALA A 74 -7.44 -12.35 2.50
C ALA A 74 -6.24 -11.49 2.94
N GLY A 75 -5.14 -12.14 3.34
CA GLY A 75 -3.90 -11.45 3.71
C GLY A 75 -3.27 -10.68 2.54
N GLN A 76 -3.23 -11.27 1.34
CA GLN A 76 -2.74 -10.58 0.14
C GLN A 76 -3.60 -9.36 -0.18
N TYR A 77 -4.93 -9.46 -0.07
CA TYR A 77 -5.80 -8.35 -0.41
C TYR A 77 -5.71 -7.22 0.62
N GLN A 78 -5.62 -7.55 1.91
CA GLN A 78 -5.37 -6.57 2.96
C GLN A 78 -4.04 -5.84 2.74
N ALA A 79 -2.96 -6.57 2.42
CA ALA A 79 -1.67 -5.97 2.11
C ALA A 79 -1.75 -5.06 0.87
N PHE A 80 -2.51 -5.43 -0.16
CA PHE A 80 -2.73 -4.58 -1.33
C PHE A 80 -3.37 -3.25 -0.95
N LEU A 81 -4.43 -3.27 -0.12
CA LEU A 81 -5.12 -2.06 0.32
C LEU A 81 -4.20 -1.13 1.12
N GLU A 82 -3.41 -1.67 2.04
CA GLU A 82 -2.46 -0.89 2.85
C GLU A 82 -1.37 -0.26 1.98
N ILE A 83 -0.81 -1.03 1.03
CA ILE A 83 0.20 -0.53 0.10
C ILE A 83 -0.37 0.57 -0.81
N ASP A 84 -1.60 0.40 -1.31
CA ASP A 84 -2.24 1.37 -2.20
C ASP A 84 -2.53 2.70 -1.47
N ASP A 85 -2.97 2.64 -0.21
CA ASP A 85 -3.19 3.81 0.65
C ASP A 85 -1.87 4.54 0.96
N ASP A 86 -0.83 3.81 1.38
CA ASP A 86 0.49 4.39 1.64
C ASP A 86 1.10 5.04 0.37
N LEU A 87 0.92 4.41 -0.80
CA LEU A 87 1.37 4.97 -2.07
C LEU A 87 0.62 6.26 -2.42
N ASP A 88 -0.69 6.31 -2.21
CA ASP A 88 -1.47 7.53 -2.46
C ASP A 88 -1.01 8.66 -1.55
N ILE A 89 -0.80 8.38 -0.26
CA ILE A 89 -0.27 9.36 0.69
C ILE A 89 1.09 9.90 0.22
N LEU A 90 2.05 9.03 -0.10
CA LEU A 90 3.41 9.43 -0.45
C LEU A 90 3.46 10.19 -1.79
N LYS A 91 2.70 9.75 -2.80
CA LYS A 91 2.66 10.40 -4.13
C LYS A 91 2.02 11.78 -4.09
N ASN A 92 1.16 12.05 -3.10
CA ASN A 92 0.51 13.35 -2.92
C ASN A 92 1.26 14.31 -1.98
N ILE A 93 2.45 13.95 -1.46
CA ILE A 93 3.26 14.86 -0.64
C ILE A 93 3.73 16.06 -1.47
N GLN A 94 3.39 17.26 -1.00
CA GLN A 94 3.85 18.51 -1.58
C GLN A 94 4.94 19.16 -0.71
N TYR A 95 6.00 19.62 -1.35
CA TYR A 95 7.08 20.35 -0.69
C TYR A 95 6.87 21.84 -0.86
N VAL A 96 6.54 22.53 0.23
CA VAL A 96 6.42 24.00 0.25
C VAL A 96 7.73 24.58 0.78
N ILE A 97 8.35 25.46 0.01
CA ILE A 97 9.52 26.25 0.43
C ILE A 97 9.03 27.69 0.59
N TYR A 98 9.22 28.28 1.77
CA TYR A 98 8.95 29.68 2.02
C TYR A 98 10.21 30.49 1.70
N GLU A 99 10.08 31.53 0.87
CA GLU A 99 11.14 32.51 0.56
C GLU A 99 11.35 33.53 1.69
#